data_AF-A0A950UX89-F1
#
_entry.id   AF-A0A950UX89-F1
#
_cell.length_a   1.000
_cell.length_b   1.000
_cell.length_c   1.000
_cell.angle_alpha   90.00
_cell.angle_beta   90.00
_cell.angle_gamma   90.00
#
_symmetry.space_group_name_H-M   'P 1'
#
loop_
_entity.id
_entity.type
_entity.pdbx_description
1 polymer ?
#
loop_
_entity_poly.entity_id
_entity_poly.type
_entity_poly.pdbx_seq_one_letter_code
_entity_poly.pdbx_strand_id
1 'polypeptide(L)'
;MSTPKPQIRSAFATPLCIHYLPVAAEVNAELRPLILETLEKRGERRANGWCSSADFESWGKLGAQTLFRMLRELGDSMTSTRTGGRVTLQWVSRAWAEVRQKGEAVAPAARPGAFWAGLYVVDDGYGKSDDETLGGECEVMDPRGALSGYFPADLAFRIPGGGTAG
;
A
#
# COMPACT_ATOMS: atom_id res chain seq x y z
N MET A 1 -33.34 22.28 -31.56
CA MET A 1 -32.67 22.34 -30.24
C MET A 1 -31.70 21.16 -30.19
N SER A 2 -30.40 21.37 -29.99
CA SER A 2 -29.46 20.24 -29.87
C SER A 2 -29.69 19.52 -28.55
N THR A 3 -29.91 18.22 -28.59
CA THR A 3 -30.02 17.40 -27.39
C THR A 3 -28.71 17.49 -26.60
N PRO A 4 -28.72 17.85 -25.31
CA PRO A 4 -27.50 17.93 -24.52
C PRO A 4 -26.84 16.56 -24.46
N LYS A 5 -25.52 16.52 -24.69
CA LYS A 5 -24.74 15.29 -24.63
C LYS A 5 -24.73 14.71 -23.20
N PRO A 6 -24.88 13.39 -23.03
CA PRO A 6 -24.76 12.77 -21.72
C PRO A 6 -23.35 12.97 -21.14
N GLN A 7 -23.27 13.15 -19.82
CA GLN A 7 -22.02 13.29 -19.08
C GLN A 7 -21.91 12.17 -18.05
N ILE A 8 -20.76 11.49 -18.01
CA ILE A 8 -20.43 10.51 -16.98
C ILE A 8 -19.42 11.15 -16.03
N ARG A 9 -19.63 11.04 -14.71
CA ARG A 9 -18.76 11.63 -13.67
C ARG A 9 -18.45 10.59 -12.60
N SER A 10 -17.22 10.59 -12.09
CA SER A 10 -16.90 9.88 -10.85
C SER A 10 -17.40 10.69 -9.65
N ALA A 11 -18.02 10.01 -8.69
CA ALA A 11 -18.57 10.63 -7.47
C ALA A 11 -17.84 10.19 -6.19
N PHE A 12 -17.26 8.99 -6.17
CA PHE A 12 -16.69 8.36 -4.98
C PHE A 12 -15.41 7.59 -5.33
N ALA A 13 -14.50 8.22 -6.09
CA ALA A 13 -13.20 7.64 -6.41
C ALA A 13 -12.43 7.32 -5.13
N THR A 14 -11.85 6.12 -5.06
CA THR A 14 -10.96 5.73 -3.97
C THR A 14 -9.54 6.17 -4.34
N PRO A 15 -8.93 7.13 -3.61
CA PRO A 15 -7.58 7.55 -3.92
C PRO A 15 -6.58 6.44 -3.56
N LEU A 16 -5.71 6.10 -4.51
CA LEU A 16 -4.59 5.19 -4.31
C LEU A 16 -3.29 5.90 -4.69
N CYS A 17 -2.30 5.88 -3.82
CA CYS A 17 -0.96 6.36 -4.12
C CYS A 17 -0.03 5.18 -4.38
N ILE A 18 0.62 5.18 -5.55
CA ILE A 18 1.70 4.25 -5.90
C ILE A 18 2.91 5.11 -6.19
N HIS A 19 3.97 4.93 -5.41
CA HIS A 19 5.16 5.76 -5.52
C HIS A 19 6.43 4.95 -5.32
N TYR A 20 7.35 5.07 -6.28
CA TYR A 20 8.70 4.53 -6.18
C TYR A 20 9.60 5.53 -5.47
N LEU A 21 10.22 5.11 -4.36
CA LEU A 21 11.15 5.97 -3.62
C LEU A 21 12.53 5.95 -4.30
N PRO A 22 13.13 7.11 -4.62
CA PRO A 22 14.46 7.15 -5.25
C PRO A 22 15.55 6.44 -4.43
N VAL A 23 15.43 6.42 -3.11
CA VAL A 23 16.37 5.76 -2.18
C VAL A 23 16.08 4.28 -1.95
N ALA A 24 15.09 3.70 -2.63
CA ALA A 24 14.59 2.35 -2.34
C ALA A 24 15.69 1.29 -2.44
N ALA A 25 16.58 1.39 -3.44
CA ALA A 25 17.65 0.41 -3.61
C ALA A 25 18.62 0.38 -2.42
N GLU A 26 19.07 1.55 -1.96
CA GLU A 26 20.00 1.69 -0.83
C GLU A 26 19.33 1.25 0.48
N VAL A 27 18.12 1.74 0.72
CA VAL A 27 17.33 1.40 1.90
C VAL A 27 17.01 -0.10 1.95
N ASN A 28 16.62 -0.72 0.83
CA ASN A 28 16.29 -2.14 0.79
C ASN A 28 17.51 -3.03 1.01
N ALA A 29 18.68 -2.61 0.52
CA ALA A 29 19.94 -3.32 0.77
C ALA A 29 20.29 -3.36 2.26
N GLU A 30 19.93 -2.34 3.04
CA GLU A 30 20.10 -2.33 4.50
C GLU A 30 18.98 -3.07 5.23
N LEU A 31 17.73 -2.83 4.86
CA LEU A 31 16.57 -3.33 5.60
C LEU A 31 16.37 -4.83 5.43
N ARG A 32 16.59 -5.37 4.22
CA ARG A 32 16.39 -6.80 3.94
C ARG A 32 17.18 -7.71 4.88
N PRO A 33 18.52 -7.61 4.99
CA PRO A 33 19.28 -8.47 5.90
C PRO A 33 18.89 -8.24 7.36
N LEU A 34 18.62 -6.99 7.77
CA LEU A 34 18.21 -6.66 9.13
C LEU A 34 16.87 -7.32 9.51
N ILE A 35 15.90 -7.29 8.61
CA ILE A 35 14.58 -7.91 8.81
C ILE A 35 14.72 -9.43 8.92
N LEU A 36 15.51 -10.05 8.03
CA LEU A 36 15.75 -11.50 8.05
C LEU A 36 16.49 -11.95 9.31
N GLU A 37 17.52 -11.21 9.74
CA GLU A 37 18.22 -11.46 11.00
C GLU A 37 17.27 -11.33 12.21
N THR A 38 16.36 -10.36 12.17
CA THR A 38 15.38 -10.15 13.24
C THR A 38 14.34 -11.27 13.30
N LEU A 39 13.88 -11.73 12.14
CA LEU A 39 13.04 -12.92 12.01
C LEU A 39 13.71 -14.15 12.64
N GLU A 40 14.99 -14.39 12.38
CA GLU A 40 15.72 -15.53 12.94
C GLU A 40 15.86 -15.44 14.47
N LYS A 41 16.11 -14.24 15.00
CA LYS A 41 16.35 -14.03 16.44
C LYS A 41 15.08 -13.94 17.29
N ARG A 42 14.01 -13.39 16.74
CA ARG A 42 12.81 -12.95 17.48
C ARG A 42 11.50 -13.45 16.85
N GLY A 43 11.57 -14.32 15.86
CA GLY A 43 10.40 -14.69 15.07
C GLY A 43 9.62 -15.87 15.60
N GLU A 44 8.46 -15.59 16.19
CA GLU A 44 7.37 -16.56 16.20
C GLU A 44 6.70 -16.56 14.83
N ARG A 45 6.85 -17.66 14.09
CA ARG A 45 6.16 -17.85 12.81
C ARG A 45 4.74 -18.34 13.02
N ARG A 46 3.81 -17.70 12.33
CA ARG A 46 2.41 -18.11 12.27
C ARG A 46 2.10 -18.67 10.88
N ALA A 47 0.94 -19.30 10.74
CA ALA A 47 0.51 -19.84 9.44
C ALA A 47 0.39 -18.76 8.34
N ASN A 48 0.23 -17.50 8.73
CA ASN A 48 0.21 -16.34 7.84
C ASN A 48 1.56 -15.60 7.79
N GLY A 49 2.67 -16.28 8.08
CA GLY A 49 4.02 -15.73 8.06
C GLY A 49 4.44 -15.05 9.36
N TRP A 50 5.44 -14.18 9.25
CA TRP A 50 6.02 -13.46 10.39
C TRP A 50 5.65 -11.98 10.38
N CYS A 51 5.49 -11.42 11.58
CA CYS A 51 5.22 -10.02 11.82
C CYS A 51 6.00 -9.58 13.06
N SER A 52 6.73 -8.47 12.95
CA SER A 52 7.46 -7.89 14.08
C SER A 52 6.53 -7.15 15.05
N SER A 53 7.07 -6.72 16.19
CA SER A 53 6.46 -5.68 17.01
C SER A 53 6.34 -4.35 16.22
N ALA A 54 5.43 -3.50 16.67
CA ALA A 54 5.06 -2.25 15.99
C ALA A 54 5.98 -1.06 16.28
N ASP A 55 7.23 -1.35 16.62
CA ASP A 55 8.31 -0.41 16.94
C ASP A 55 9.40 -0.42 15.85
N PHE A 56 9.03 -0.69 14.59
CA PHE A 56 9.97 -0.82 13.47
C PHE A 56 10.87 0.39 13.27
N GLU A 57 10.36 1.61 13.47
CA GLU A 57 11.17 2.82 13.38
C GLU A 57 12.36 2.81 14.37
N SER A 58 12.16 2.21 15.55
CA SER A 58 13.17 2.17 16.62
C SER A 58 14.29 1.18 16.33
N TRP A 59 13.97 -0.01 15.82
CA TRP A 59 14.98 -1.07 15.60
C TRP A 59 15.47 -1.15 14.14
N GLY A 60 14.76 -0.56 13.19
CA GLY A 60 15.06 -0.58 11.75
C GLY A 60 16.25 0.30 11.32
N LYS A 61 16.99 0.88 12.29
CA LYS A 61 18.21 1.69 12.09
C LYS A 61 18.00 2.84 11.09
N LEU A 62 19.07 3.24 10.41
CA LEU A 62 19.09 4.40 9.50
C LEU A 62 18.16 4.22 8.29
N GLY A 63 18.09 3.02 7.71
CA GLY A 63 17.17 2.69 6.63
C GLY A 63 15.71 2.98 6.99
N ALA A 64 15.25 2.52 8.16
CA ALA A 64 13.89 2.82 8.61
C ALA A 64 13.70 4.31 8.91
N GLN A 65 14.62 4.95 9.63
CA GLN A 65 14.53 6.39 9.91
C GLN A 65 14.40 7.24 8.64
N THR A 66 15.13 6.86 7.59
CA THR A 66 15.05 7.50 6.26
C THR A 66 13.68 7.29 5.62
N LEU A 67 13.15 6.06 5.64
CA LEU A 67 11.79 5.79 5.16
C LEU A 67 10.74 6.60 5.91
N PHE A 68 10.76 6.60 7.24
CA PHE A 68 9.76 7.31 8.05
C PHE A 68 9.81 8.81 7.81
N ARG A 69 10.99 9.41 7.64
CA ARG A 69 11.11 10.82 7.22
C ARG A 69 10.41 11.07 5.89
N MET A 70 10.69 10.27 4.87
CA MET A 70 10.06 10.40 3.55
C MET A 70 8.55 10.16 3.60
N LEU A 71 8.08 9.18 4.39
CA LEU A 71 6.65 8.89 4.53
C LEU A 71 5.89 10.06 5.18
N ARG A 72 6.49 10.78 6.12
CA ARG A 72 5.90 11.99 6.72
C ARG A 72 5.79 13.12 5.70
N GLU A 73 6.85 13.34 4.90
CA GLU A 73 6.85 14.32 3.81
C GLU A 73 5.82 13.96 2.73
N LEU A 74 5.73 12.68 2.38
CA LEU A 74 4.70 12.18 1.46
C LEU A 74 3.31 12.39 2.04
N GLY A 75 3.11 12.12 3.33
CA GLY A 75 1.86 12.37 4.04
C GLY A 75 1.36 13.81 3.85
N ASP A 76 2.24 14.80 4.02
CA ASP A 76 1.92 16.20 3.74
C ASP A 76 1.61 16.45 2.24
N SER A 77 2.40 15.86 1.33
CA SER A 77 2.23 16.06 -0.12
C SER A 77 0.93 15.46 -0.68
N MET A 78 0.45 14.37 -0.07
CA MET A 78 -0.74 13.64 -0.48
C MET A 78 -2.01 14.12 0.23
N THR A 79 -1.86 15.03 1.21
CA THR A 79 -2.97 15.51 2.03
C THR A 79 -3.23 16.99 1.73
N SER A 80 -4.50 17.34 1.62
CA SER A 80 -4.92 18.73 1.52
C SER A 80 -6.00 19.04 2.55
N THR A 81 -6.18 20.33 2.85
CA THR A 81 -7.41 20.77 3.51
C THR A 81 -8.61 20.49 2.60
N ARG A 82 -9.83 20.53 3.17
CA ARG A 82 -11.07 20.39 2.38
C ARG A 82 -11.24 21.46 1.29
N THR A 83 -10.56 22.60 1.43
CA THR A 83 -10.55 23.67 0.43
C THR A 83 -9.41 23.53 -0.59
N GLY A 84 -8.63 22.44 -0.54
CA GLY A 84 -7.51 22.18 -1.45
C GLY A 84 -6.19 22.85 -1.05
N GLY A 85 -6.08 23.40 0.17
CA GLY A 85 -4.84 23.99 0.67
C GLY A 85 -3.81 22.94 1.07
N ARG A 86 -2.53 23.27 0.95
CA ARG A 86 -1.42 22.45 1.47
C ARG A 86 -1.48 22.34 2.99
N VAL A 87 -0.97 21.25 3.53
CA VAL A 87 -0.88 21.01 4.97
C VAL A 87 0.58 20.75 5.38
N THR A 88 0.86 21.01 6.65
CA THR A 88 2.08 20.53 7.33
C THR A 88 1.62 19.95 8.65
N LEU A 89 1.68 18.62 8.78
CA LEU A 89 1.10 17.90 9.91
C LEU A 89 2.17 17.14 10.68
N GLN A 90 1.95 16.98 11.98
CA GLN A 90 2.74 16.07 12.81
C GLN A 90 2.16 14.66 12.70
N TRP A 91 2.63 13.91 11.72
CA TRP A 91 2.21 12.53 11.49
C TRP A 91 2.75 11.60 12.59
N VAL A 92 1.84 10.87 13.24
CA VAL A 92 2.17 9.73 14.09
C VAL A 92 2.11 8.47 13.23
N SER A 93 3.22 7.74 13.18
CA SER A 93 3.35 6.52 12.37
C SER A 93 3.51 5.31 13.27
N ARG A 94 2.85 4.21 12.91
CA ARG A 94 3.03 2.90 13.53
C ARG A 94 3.27 1.89 12.42
N ALA A 95 4.41 1.21 12.46
CA ALA A 95 4.75 0.21 11.46
C ALA A 95 5.44 -1.00 12.10
N TRP A 96 5.40 -2.09 11.37
CA TRP A 96 6.02 -3.37 11.69
C TRP A 96 6.56 -3.97 10.38
N ALA A 97 7.55 -4.83 10.49
CA ALA A 97 8.04 -5.60 9.35
C ALA A 97 7.24 -6.90 9.23
N GLU A 98 6.96 -7.31 8.00
CA GLU A 98 6.32 -8.59 7.70
C GLU A 98 7.16 -9.37 6.71
N VAL A 99 7.25 -10.69 6.91
CA VAL A 99 7.86 -11.61 5.95
C VAL A 99 6.83 -12.68 5.61
N ARG A 100 6.69 -12.95 4.32
CA ARG A 100 5.85 -14.01 3.77
C ARG A 100 6.71 -14.93 2.92
N GLN A 101 6.49 -16.23 3.09
CA GLN A 101 7.08 -17.27 2.27
C GLN A 101 6.04 -17.85 1.30
N LYS A 102 6.51 -18.68 0.39
CA LYS A 102 5.65 -19.38 -0.57
C LYS A 102 4.52 -20.12 0.15
N GLY A 103 3.29 -19.83 -0.26
CA GLY A 103 2.07 -20.41 0.31
C GLY A 103 1.51 -19.65 1.51
N GLU A 104 2.20 -18.63 2.03
CA GLU A 104 1.68 -17.75 3.07
C GLU A 104 0.96 -16.56 2.45
N ALA A 105 -0.19 -16.21 3.02
CA ALA A 105 -0.97 -15.03 2.63
C ALA A 105 -1.54 -14.33 3.86
N VAL A 106 -1.91 -13.07 3.71
CA VAL A 106 -2.60 -12.31 4.75
C VAL A 106 -4.00 -11.95 4.28
N ALA A 107 -4.98 -12.18 5.15
CA ALA A 107 -6.35 -11.78 4.86
C ALA A 107 -6.45 -10.23 4.76
N PRO A 108 -7.34 -9.72 3.89
CA PRO A 108 -7.62 -8.30 3.82
C PRO A 108 -8.05 -7.74 5.19
N ALA A 109 -7.48 -6.59 5.58
CA ALA A 109 -7.78 -5.95 6.85
C ALA A 109 -7.75 -4.43 6.75
N ALA A 110 -8.77 -3.79 7.33
CA ALA A 110 -8.78 -2.34 7.52
C ALA A 110 -7.82 -1.91 8.64
N ARG A 111 -7.43 -0.64 8.65
CA ARG A 111 -6.58 -0.02 9.70
C ARG A 111 -7.35 1.11 10.41
N PRO A 112 -8.21 0.79 11.39
CA PRO A 112 -8.98 1.81 12.11
C PRO A 112 -8.09 2.85 12.78
N GLY A 113 -8.48 4.12 12.69
CA GLY A 113 -7.76 5.25 13.30
C GLY A 113 -6.57 5.77 12.50
N ALA A 114 -6.21 5.15 11.37
CA ALA A 114 -5.21 5.67 10.45
C ALA A 114 -5.87 6.54 9.37
N PHE A 115 -5.31 7.72 9.10
CA PHE A 115 -5.73 8.54 7.95
C PHE A 115 -5.12 8.00 6.64
N TRP A 116 -3.84 7.61 6.69
CA TRP A 116 -3.15 6.87 5.63
C TRP A 116 -2.73 5.51 6.15
N ALA A 117 -2.92 4.48 5.34
CA ALA A 117 -2.35 3.15 5.53
C ALA A 117 -1.68 2.72 4.23
N GLY A 118 -0.59 1.98 4.34
CA GLY A 118 0.15 1.51 3.19
C GLY A 118 1.14 0.43 3.56
N LEU A 119 1.82 -0.08 2.55
CA LEU A 119 2.92 -1.02 2.68
C LEU A 119 4.10 -0.50 1.86
N TYR A 120 5.30 -0.87 2.29
CA TYR A 120 6.53 -0.62 1.57
C TYR A 120 7.17 -1.97 1.27
N VAL A 121 7.45 -2.26 0.00
CA VAL A 121 8.01 -3.53 -0.43
C VAL A 121 9.53 -3.46 -0.39
N VAL A 122 10.13 -4.29 0.49
CA VAL A 122 11.60 -4.42 0.60
C VAL A 122 12.13 -5.44 -0.40
N ASP A 123 11.41 -6.55 -0.54
CA ASP A 123 11.69 -7.67 -1.45
C ASP A 123 10.34 -8.22 -1.88
N ASP A 124 10.06 -8.21 -3.19
CA ASP A 124 8.82 -8.72 -3.79
C ASP A 124 8.85 -10.23 -4.01
N GLY A 125 10.01 -10.88 -3.84
CA GLY A 125 10.20 -12.30 -4.07
C GLY A 125 10.32 -12.69 -5.55
N TYR A 126 10.18 -11.75 -6.49
CA TYR A 126 10.31 -12.01 -7.92
C TYR A 126 11.76 -12.14 -8.37
N GLY A 127 12.68 -11.42 -7.71
CA GLY A 127 14.09 -11.48 -8.08
C GLY A 127 14.34 -11.10 -9.55
N LYS A 128 13.53 -10.18 -10.10
CA LYS A 128 13.48 -9.79 -11.53
C LYS A 128 12.93 -10.86 -12.49
N SER A 129 12.25 -11.88 -11.97
CA SER A 129 11.41 -12.78 -12.77
C SER A 129 10.11 -12.07 -13.18
N ASP A 130 9.52 -12.48 -14.29
CA ASP A 130 8.16 -12.09 -14.72
C ASP A 130 7.13 -13.22 -14.45
N ASP A 131 7.51 -14.24 -13.67
CA ASP A 131 6.65 -15.39 -13.36
C ASP A 131 5.63 -15.07 -12.25
N GLU A 132 4.40 -14.74 -12.65
CA GLU A 132 3.29 -14.43 -11.75
C GLU A 132 2.95 -15.59 -10.77
N THR A 133 3.37 -16.82 -11.05
CA THR A 133 3.14 -17.95 -10.14
C THR A 133 3.96 -17.89 -8.85
N LEU A 134 4.92 -16.97 -8.77
CA LEU A 134 5.70 -16.69 -7.56
C LEU A 134 4.84 -16.03 -6.46
N GLY A 135 3.76 -15.34 -6.84
CA GLY A 135 2.92 -14.59 -5.90
C GLY A 135 3.61 -13.30 -5.42
N GLY A 136 3.27 -12.84 -4.22
CA GLY A 136 3.81 -11.58 -3.68
C GLY A 136 2.95 -10.34 -4.01
N GLU A 137 1.81 -10.56 -4.65
CA GLU A 137 0.86 -9.51 -5.02
C GLU A 137 0.21 -8.84 -3.80
N CYS A 138 -0.07 -7.54 -3.96
CA CYS A 138 -0.88 -6.78 -3.04
C CYS A 138 -2.27 -6.54 -3.64
N GLU A 139 -3.30 -7.09 -3.00
CA GLU A 139 -4.68 -6.88 -3.40
C GLU A 139 -5.33 -5.77 -2.56
N VAL A 140 -5.93 -4.79 -3.25
CA VAL A 140 -6.75 -3.75 -2.62
C VAL A 140 -8.21 -4.00 -2.99
N MET A 141 -9.03 -4.26 -1.99
CA MET A 141 -10.46 -4.51 -2.20
C MET A 141 -11.23 -3.21 -2.38
N ASP A 142 -12.25 -3.25 -3.24
CA ASP A 142 -13.20 -2.17 -3.39
C ASP A 142 -13.92 -1.87 -2.07
N PRO A 143 -13.90 -0.63 -1.56
CA PRO A 143 -14.51 -0.30 -0.28
C PRO A 143 -16.05 -0.44 -0.27
N ARG A 144 -16.68 -0.59 -1.44
CA ARG A 144 -18.12 -0.86 -1.56
C ARG A 144 -18.46 -2.36 -1.44
N GLY A 145 -17.45 -3.20 -1.31
CA GLY A 145 -17.60 -4.65 -1.16
C GLY A 145 -18.25 -5.30 -2.39
N ALA A 146 -19.18 -6.23 -2.16
CA ALA A 146 -19.84 -6.99 -3.23
C ALA A 146 -20.58 -6.13 -4.26
N LEU A 147 -20.86 -4.85 -3.96
CA LEU A 147 -21.58 -3.95 -4.87
C LEU A 147 -20.86 -3.71 -6.20
N SER A 148 -19.53 -3.80 -6.22
CA SER A 148 -18.75 -3.66 -7.47
C SER A 148 -18.82 -4.90 -8.37
N GLY A 149 -19.17 -6.07 -7.81
CA GLY A 149 -19.27 -7.34 -8.55
C GLY A 149 -20.59 -7.54 -9.31
N TYR A 150 -21.55 -6.61 -9.22
CA TYR A 150 -22.84 -6.72 -9.91
C TYR A 150 -22.80 -6.32 -11.40
N PHE A 151 -21.66 -5.84 -11.90
CA PHE A 151 -21.51 -5.52 -13.31
C PHE A 151 -21.06 -6.75 -14.12
N PRO A 152 -21.62 -6.98 -15.32
CA PRO A 152 -21.08 -7.96 -16.25
C PRO A 152 -19.60 -7.68 -16.56
N ALA A 153 -18.77 -8.72 -16.51
CA ALA A 153 -17.30 -8.59 -16.67
C ALA A 153 -16.86 -8.02 -18.03
N ASP A 154 -17.73 -8.09 -19.04
CA ASP A 154 -17.51 -7.60 -20.40
C ASP A 154 -17.98 -6.16 -20.64
N LEU A 155 -18.57 -5.50 -19.63
CA LEU A 155 -19.10 -4.14 -19.72
C LEU A 155 -18.39 -3.18 -18.77
N ALA A 156 -18.19 -1.95 -19.25
CA ALA A 156 -17.53 -0.88 -18.52
C ALA A 156 -18.17 0.48 -18.83
N PHE A 157 -18.08 1.42 -17.89
CA PHE A 157 -18.44 2.80 -18.18
C PHE A 157 -17.42 3.43 -19.14
N ARG A 158 -17.89 4.27 -20.08
CA ARG A 158 -17.02 4.94 -21.06
C ARG A 158 -16.28 6.13 -20.44
N ILE A 159 -15.44 5.84 -19.46
CA ILE A 159 -14.51 6.75 -18.78
C ILE A 159 -13.09 6.19 -18.93
N PRO A 160 -12.03 7.01 -18.75
CA PRO A 160 -10.66 6.50 -18.75
C PRO A 160 -10.51 5.29 -17.81
N GLY A 161 -9.93 4.20 -18.31
CA GLY A 161 -9.71 2.97 -17.54
C GLY A 161 -10.93 2.04 -17.41
N GLY A 162 -12.10 2.38 -17.96
CA GLY A 162 -13.26 1.48 -17.95
C GLY A 162 -13.77 1.12 -16.56
N GLY A 163 -13.58 2.00 -15.56
CA GLY A 163 -13.96 1.73 -14.17
C GLY A 163 -15.43 1.33 -14.04
N THR A 164 -15.71 0.26 -13.28
CA THR A 164 -17.05 -0.33 -13.11
C THR A 164 -17.83 0.26 -11.94
N ALA A 165 -17.17 1.07 -11.11
CA ALA A 165 -17.72 2.21 -10.40
C ALA A 165 -16.52 2.87 -9.69
N GLY A 166 -16.52 4.19 -9.49
CA GLY A 166 -15.37 4.91 -8.91
C GLY A 166 -14.49 5.55 -9.97
#